data_AF-A0A0G4NH27-F1
#
_entry.id   AF-A0A0G4NH27-F1
#
_cell.length_a   1.000
_cell.length_b   1.000
_cell.length_c   1.000
_cell.angle_alpha   90.00
_cell.angle_beta   90.00
_cell.angle_gamma   90.00
#
_symmetry.space_group_name_H-M   'P 1'
#
loop_
_entity.id
_entity.type
_entity.pdbx_description
1 polymer ?
#
loop_
_entity_poly.entity_id
_entity_poly.type
_entity_poly.pdbx_seq_one_letter_code
_entity_poly.pdbx_strand_id
1 'polypeptide(L)'
;MGHNTDQEEDAITVRAVAALVSLMPSTRTMEDFVSESDSDYTSYWRDWFISSRGNEYFCEIDEDYLTDRFNLTGLNTEVQYYQYALDLVTDVFDLDCDDDMRETIEKSARHLYGLVHARYIVTTRGLQKMNQKKDDMRRRLRKMDVEVGFRDDNMDDLEEESGDARVTVVQDATGQNAMA
;
A
#
# COMPACT_ATOMS: atom_id res chain seq x y z
N MET A 1 35.79 -14.77 1.06
CA MET A 1 34.44 -15.35 1.23
C MET A 1 33.55 -14.26 1.78
N GLY A 2 33.07 -13.38 0.91
CA GLY A 2 32.11 -12.31 1.26
C GLY A 2 30.72 -12.81 0.87
N HIS A 3 29.79 -12.68 1.80
CA HIS A 3 28.48 -13.32 1.81
C HIS A 3 27.56 -12.84 0.67
N ASN A 4 26.91 -13.83 0.03
CA ASN A 4 25.79 -13.68 -0.91
C ASN A 4 24.46 -13.39 -0.17
N THR A 5 24.44 -12.50 0.82
CA THR A 5 23.21 -12.24 1.59
C THR A 5 22.26 -11.28 0.88
N ASP A 6 22.76 -10.34 0.10
CA ASP A 6 21.93 -9.31 -0.54
C ASP A 6 21.15 -9.84 -1.76
N GLN A 7 21.68 -10.86 -2.46
CA GLN A 7 20.97 -11.52 -3.56
C GLN A 7 19.88 -12.50 -3.09
N GLU A 8 19.99 -13.02 -1.87
CA GLU A 8 19.06 -14.02 -1.34
C GLU A 8 17.81 -13.34 -0.73
N GLU A 9 17.96 -12.17 -0.10
CA GLU A 9 16.86 -11.34 0.42
C GLU A 9 15.96 -10.78 -0.70
N ASP A 10 16.56 -10.33 -1.81
CA ASP A 10 15.83 -9.89 -3.01
C ASP A 10 15.03 -11.04 -3.63
N ALA A 11 15.62 -12.24 -3.69
CA ALA A 11 14.94 -13.41 -4.22
C ALA A 11 13.77 -13.86 -3.33
N ILE A 12 13.90 -13.76 -2.00
CA ILE A 12 12.81 -14.06 -1.06
C ILE A 12 11.67 -13.06 -1.23
N THR A 13 11.98 -11.78 -1.35
CA THR A 13 10.99 -10.72 -1.53
C THR A 13 10.26 -10.88 -2.86
N VAL A 14 10.98 -11.11 -3.96
CA VAL A 14 10.39 -11.33 -5.29
C VAL A 14 9.54 -12.61 -5.30
N ARG A 15 9.97 -13.68 -4.63
CA ARG A 15 9.19 -14.93 -4.53
C ARG A 15 7.97 -14.77 -3.64
N ALA A 16 8.06 -14.01 -2.55
CA ALA A 16 6.93 -13.69 -1.68
C ALA A 16 5.90 -12.84 -2.43
N VAL A 17 6.35 -11.85 -3.20
CA VAL A 17 5.50 -11.01 -4.04
C VAL A 17 4.84 -11.82 -5.16
N ALA A 18 5.60 -12.65 -5.88
CA ALA A 18 5.07 -13.51 -6.93
C ALA A 18 4.07 -14.55 -6.36
N ALA A 19 4.31 -15.05 -5.14
CA ALA A 19 3.39 -15.94 -4.44
C ALA A 19 2.10 -15.20 -4.03
N LEU A 20 2.19 -13.97 -3.52
CA LEU A 20 1.02 -13.15 -3.17
C LEU A 20 0.18 -12.79 -4.40
N VAL A 21 0.83 -12.47 -5.53
CA VAL A 21 0.16 -12.20 -6.81
C VAL A 21 -0.49 -13.48 -7.37
N SER A 22 0.15 -14.64 -7.23
CA SER A 22 -0.42 -15.94 -7.66
C SER A 22 -1.59 -16.42 -6.79
N LEU A 23 -1.69 -15.94 -5.55
CA LEU A 23 -2.78 -16.27 -4.62
C LEU A 23 -4.03 -15.42 -4.86
N MET A 24 -3.97 -14.41 -5.74
CA MET A 24 -5.15 -13.60 -6.08
C MET A 24 -6.08 -14.42 -6.99
N PRO A 25 -7.36 -14.60 -6.64
CA PRO A 25 -8.29 -15.38 -7.45
C PRO A 25 -8.46 -14.73 -8.82
N SER A 26 -8.17 -15.49 -9.90
CA SER A 26 -8.46 -15.07 -11.27
C SER A 26 -9.96 -14.89 -11.45
N THR A 27 -10.40 -13.65 -11.70
CA THR A 27 -11.80 -13.38 -12.02
C THR A 27 -11.94 -12.84 -13.44
N ARG A 28 -12.77 -13.54 -14.23
CA ARG A 28 -13.41 -13.02 -15.44
C ARG A 28 -14.46 -11.98 -15.04
N THR A 29 -14.58 -10.87 -15.78
CA THR A 29 -15.71 -10.55 -16.71
C THR A 29 -15.75 -9.06 -17.10
N MET A 30 -16.31 -8.86 -18.29
CA MET A 30 -16.69 -7.65 -19.03
C MET A 30 -17.52 -6.56 -18.30
N GLU A 31 -17.28 -5.33 -18.77
CA GLU A 31 -18.17 -4.19 -19.13
C GLU A 31 -19.03 -3.42 -18.10
N ASP A 32 -18.94 -2.08 -18.28
CA ASP A 32 -19.81 -0.94 -17.97
C ASP A 32 -19.95 -0.36 -16.54
N PHE A 33 -19.40 0.84 -16.34
CA PHE A 33 -20.11 2.14 -16.48
C PHE A 33 -19.15 3.30 -16.14
N VAL A 34 -18.67 4.04 -17.15
CA VAL A 34 -17.76 5.19 -16.94
C VAL A 34 -18.61 6.45 -16.77
N SER A 35 -18.61 7.00 -15.56
CA SER A 35 -19.14 8.35 -15.29
C SER A 35 -18.02 9.36 -15.52
N GLU A 36 -18.08 10.10 -16.62
CA GLU A 36 -17.20 11.25 -16.85
C GLU A 36 -17.50 12.36 -15.83
N SER A 37 -16.58 12.57 -14.89
CA SER A 37 -16.41 13.86 -14.24
C SER A 37 -14.94 14.26 -14.30
N ASP A 38 -14.70 15.36 -14.99
CA ASP A 38 -13.45 16.05 -15.25
C ASP A 38 -12.58 16.22 -13.98
N SER A 39 -11.44 15.53 -13.94
CA SER A 39 -10.29 15.92 -13.11
C SER A 39 -9.00 15.72 -13.91
N ASP A 40 -8.39 16.83 -14.30
CA ASP A 40 -7.07 16.88 -14.92
C ASP A 40 -6.08 15.95 -14.20
N TYR A 41 -5.45 15.04 -14.97
CA TYR A 41 -4.37 14.12 -14.58
C TYR A 41 -4.69 12.83 -13.80
N THR A 42 -5.94 12.35 -13.80
CA THR A 42 -6.23 10.97 -13.35
C THR A 42 -5.99 9.98 -14.49
N SER A 43 -5.03 9.07 -14.34
CA SER A 43 -4.72 8.04 -15.33
C SER A 43 -5.87 7.03 -15.45
N TYR A 44 -6.50 7.00 -16.62
CA TYR A 44 -7.69 6.21 -16.86
C TYR A 44 -7.48 4.72 -16.57
N TRP A 45 -6.35 4.15 -17.00
CA TRP A 45 -6.10 2.73 -16.77
C TRP A 45 -5.86 2.39 -15.30
N ARG A 46 -5.07 3.20 -14.55
CA ARG A 46 -4.76 2.87 -13.14
C ARG A 46 -6.00 2.98 -12.27
N ASP A 47 -6.81 4.02 -12.47
CA ASP A 47 -8.04 4.21 -11.69
C ASP A 47 -9.06 3.12 -11.97
N TRP A 48 -9.24 2.75 -13.24
CA TRP A 48 -10.04 1.61 -13.62
C TRP A 48 -9.54 0.32 -12.97
N PHE A 49 -8.22 0.07 -13.01
CA PHE A 49 -7.63 -1.12 -12.44
C PHE A 49 -7.82 -1.18 -10.92
N ILE A 50 -7.54 -0.11 -10.18
CA ILE A 50 -7.66 -0.09 -8.70
C ILE A 50 -9.12 -0.16 -8.26
N SER A 51 -10.04 0.38 -9.05
CA SER A 51 -11.49 0.35 -8.77
C SER A 51 -12.14 -0.99 -9.14
N SER A 52 -11.44 -1.83 -9.91
CA SER A 52 -11.94 -3.14 -10.32
C SER A 52 -12.15 -4.07 -9.13
N ARG A 53 -13.21 -4.88 -9.20
CA ARG A 53 -13.56 -5.84 -8.15
C ARG A 53 -12.39 -6.77 -7.85
N GLY A 54 -11.99 -6.87 -6.58
CA GLY A 54 -10.85 -7.68 -6.13
C GLY A 54 -9.55 -6.89 -5.95
N ASN A 55 -9.48 -5.66 -6.45
CA ASN A 55 -8.30 -4.80 -6.36
C ASN A 55 -8.38 -3.76 -5.24
N GLU A 56 -9.28 -3.96 -4.27
CA GLU A 56 -9.52 -3.02 -3.18
C GLU A 56 -8.30 -2.82 -2.26
N TYR A 57 -7.30 -3.69 -2.31
CA TYR A 57 -6.05 -3.54 -1.55
C TYR A 57 -4.99 -2.71 -2.27
N PHE A 58 -5.15 -2.45 -3.56
CA PHE A 58 -4.21 -1.61 -4.29
C PHE A 58 -4.37 -0.16 -3.87
N CYS A 59 -3.22 0.49 -3.67
CA CYS A 59 -3.11 1.93 -3.65
C CYS A 59 -2.62 2.42 -5.01
N GLU A 60 -2.89 3.67 -5.31
CA GLU A 60 -2.41 4.31 -6.52
C GLU A 60 -0.89 4.53 -6.43
N ILE A 61 -0.14 4.09 -7.43
CA ILE A 61 1.29 4.36 -7.55
C ILE A 61 1.48 5.74 -8.17
N ASP A 62 2.40 6.53 -7.63
CA ASP A 62 2.71 7.85 -8.18
C ASP A 62 3.29 7.74 -9.60
N GLU A 63 2.93 8.67 -10.48
CA GLU A 63 3.41 8.70 -11.87
C GLU A 63 4.92 8.93 -11.96
N ASP A 64 5.50 9.73 -11.05
CA ASP A 64 6.96 9.93 -10.97
C ASP A 64 7.69 8.63 -10.61
N TYR A 65 7.08 7.76 -9.80
CA TYR A 65 7.61 6.45 -9.48
C TYR A 65 7.58 5.49 -10.68
N LEU A 66 6.49 5.53 -11.46
CA LEU A 66 6.30 4.71 -12.68
C LEU A 66 7.18 5.18 -13.86
N THR A 67 7.56 6.45 -13.92
CA THR A 67 8.38 7.00 -15.00
C THR A 67 9.88 6.91 -14.71
N ASP A 68 10.28 6.71 -13.46
CA ASP A 68 11.66 6.49 -13.07
C ASP A 68 12.13 5.05 -13.37
N ARG A 69 13.02 4.94 -14.36
CA ARG A 69 13.59 3.67 -14.82
C ARG A 69 14.33 2.90 -13.73
N PHE A 70 14.89 3.58 -12.73
CA PHE A 70 15.60 2.91 -11.64
C PHE A 70 14.65 1.99 -10.85
N ASN A 71 13.43 2.46 -10.56
CA ASN A 71 12.41 1.70 -9.83
C ASN A 71 11.93 0.46 -10.61
N LEU A 72 12.02 0.50 -11.94
CA LEU A 72 11.58 -0.56 -12.85
C LEU A 72 12.69 -1.55 -13.24
N THR A 73 13.89 -1.40 -12.68
CA THR A 73 15.05 -2.24 -13.04
C THR A 73 14.72 -3.74 -12.87
N GLY A 74 15.00 -4.53 -13.91
CA GLY A 74 14.80 -5.98 -13.95
C GLY A 74 13.38 -6.44 -14.28
N LEU A 75 12.38 -5.56 -14.29
CA LEU A 75 10.99 -5.96 -14.58
C LEU A 75 10.78 -6.33 -16.06
N ASN A 76 11.64 -5.83 -16.95
CA ASN A 76 11.59 -6.12 -18.37
C ASN A 76 11.87 -7.59 -18.72
N THR A 77 12.50 -8.36 -17.83
CA THR A 77 12.71 -9.82 -18.02
C THR A 77 11.58 -10.66 -17.45
N GLU A 78 10.80 -10.11 -16.51
CA GLU A 78 9.68 -10.79 -15.85
C GLU A 78 8.34 -10.58 -16.58
N VAL A 79 8.20 -9.47 -17.31
CA VAL A 79 6.94 -9.07 -17.96
C VAL A 79 7.05 -9.20 -19.48
N GLN A 80 6.16 -10.00 -20.07
CA GLN A 80 6.00 -10.09 -21.52
C GLN A 80 5.42 -8.78 -22.07
N TYR A 81 5.80 -8.35 -23.28
CA TYR A 81 5.32 -7.08 -23.86
C TYR A 81 5.56 -5.87 -22.93
N TYR A 82 6.64 -5.88 -22.16
CA TYR A 82 6.93 -4.89 -21.12
C TYR A 82 6.71 -3.44 -21.56
N GLN A 83 7.19 -3.05 -22.75
CA GLN A 83 7.04 -1.67 -23.22
C GLN A 83 5.57 -1.32 -23.44
N TYR A 84 4.81 -2.16 -24.14
CA TYR A 84 3.36 -1.95 -24.34
C TYR A 84 2.57 -1.98 -23.04
N ALA A 85 2.96 -2.85 -22.10
CA ALA A 85 2.39 -2.89 -20.77
C ALA A 85 2.66 -1.58 -20.01
N LEU A 86 3.88 -1.04 -20.10
CA LEU A 86 4.27 0.23 -19.48
C LEU A 86 3.52 1.41 -20.11
N ASP A 87 3.42 1.45 -21.44
CA ASP A 87 2.69 2.48 -22.17
C ASP A 87 1.20 2.44 -21.78
N LEU A 88 0.63 1.24 -21.55
CA LEU A 88 -0.76 1.10 -21.12
C LEU A 88 -0.99 1.60 -19.69
N VAL A 89 -0.14 1.25 -18.72
CA VAL A 89 -0.29 1.72 -17.33
C VAL A 89 0.02 3.22 -17.16
N THR A 90 0.67 3.83 -18.14
CA THR A 90 0.96 5.27 -18.20
C THR A 90 0.02 6.04 -19.14
N ASP A 91 -1.02 5.39 -19.69
CA ASP A 91 -1.99 5.97 -20.65
C ASP A 91 -1.36 6.59 -21.91
N VAL A 92 -0.19 6.09 -22.34
CA VAL A 92 0.49 6.46 -23.59
C VAL A 92 0.28 5.41 -24.69
N PHE A 93 -0.52 4.38 -24.41
CA PHE A 93 -0.76 3.27 -25.34
C PHE A 93 -1.68 3.67 -26.51
N ASP A 94 -1.13 3.65 -27.72
CA ASP A 94 -1.81 4.08 -28.96
C ASP A 94 -1.86 2.99 -30.06
N LEU A 95 -1.43 1.76 -29.75
CA LEU A 95 -1.37 0.67 -30.72
C LEU A 95 -2.76 0.17 -31.11
N ASP A 96 -3.08 0.29 -32.39
CA ASP A 96 -4.23 -0.37 -33.01
C ASP A 96 -3.92 -1.86 -33.21
N CYS A 97 -4.54 -2.72 -32.40
CA CYS A 97 -4.36 -4.17 -32.42
C CYS A 97 -5.70 -4.87 -32.24
N ASP A 98 -5.76 -6.15 -32.62
CA ASP A 98 -6.94 -6.97 -32.39
C ASP A 98 -7.21 -7.21 -30.90
N ASP A 99 -8.44 -7.63 -30.58
CA ASP A 99 -8.89 -7.82 -29.21
C ASP A 99 -8.05 -8.87 -28.45
N ASP A 100 -7.57 -9.91 -29.13
CA ASP A 100 -6.77 -10.98 -28.54
C ASP A 100 -5.37 -10.49 -28.10
N MET A 101 -4.72 -9.69 -28.95
CA MET A 101 -3.47 -9.02 -28.63
C MET A 101 -3.67 -8.02 -27.49
N ARG A 102 -4.74 -7.23 -27.54
CA ARG A 102 -5.06 -6.24 -26.51
C ARG A 102 -5.25 -6.90 -25.14
N GLU A 103 -5.99 -8.01 -25.08
CA GLU A 103 -6.19 -8.77 -23.84
C GLU A 103 -4.85 -9.31 -23.29
N THR A 104 -3.93 -9.70 -24.18
CA THR A 104 -2.60 -10.18 -23.81
C THR A 104 -1.74 -9.06 -23.21
N ILE A 105 -1.77 -7.87 -23.81
CA ILE A 105 -1.07 -6.67 -23.30
C ILE A 105 -1.67 -6.26 -21.95
N GLU A 106 -2.99 -6.28 -21.80
CA GLU A 106 -3.66 -5.99 -20.52
C GLU A 106 -3.26 -6.97 -19.41
N LYS A 107 -3.12 -8.27 -19.73
CA LYS A 107 -2.59 -9.27 -18.77
C LYS A 107 -1.19 -8.90 -18.31
N SER A 108 -0.32 -8.50 -19.24
CA SER A 108 1.03 -8.02 -18.93
C SER A 108 1.04 -6.72 -18.12
N ALA A 109 0.17 -5.77 -18.43
CA ALA A 109 0.04 -4.51 -17.70
C ALA A 109 -0.40 -4.73 -16.25
N ARG A 110 -1.38 -5.62 -16.02
CA ARG A 110 -1.80 -6.03 -14.67
C ARG A 110 -0.64 -6.68 -13.89
N HIS A 111 0.14 -7.53 -14.55
CA HIS A 111 1.31 -8.15 -13.94
C HIS A 111 2.39 -7.11 -13.60
N LEU A 112 2.72 -6.22 -14.54
CA LEU A 112 3.68 -5.13 -14.33
C LEU A 112 3.26 -4.23 -13.16
N TYR A 113 2.01 -3.76 -13.17
CA TYR A 113 1.48 -2.89 -12.12
C TYR A 113 1.56 -3.57 -10.75
N GLY A 114 1.25 -4.87 -10.65
CA GLY A 114 1.40 -5.64 -9.43
C GLY A 114 2.85 -5.72 -8.92
N LEU A 115 3.82 -5.95 -9.80
CA LEU A 115 5.24 -5.99 -9.44
C LEU A 115 5.76 -4.62 -8.99
N VAL A 116 5.38 -3.55 -9.69
CA VAL A 116 5.76 -2.18 -9.29
C VAL A 116 5.07 -1.82 -7.97
N HIS A 117 3.80 -2.17 -7.79
CA HIS A 117 3.06 -1.92 -6.56
C HIS A 117 3.75 -2.54 -5.35
N ALA A 118 4.19 -3.80 -5.47
CA ALA A 118 4.91 -4.48 -4.41
C ALA A 118 6.21 -3.78 -4.00
N ARG A 119 6.95 -3.19 -4.95
CA ARG A 119 8.13 -2.34 -4.66
C ARG A 119 7.73 -0.98 -4.09
N TYR A 120 6.63 -0.41 -4.56
CA TYR A 120 6.17 0.90 -4.13
C TYR A 120 5.69 0.91 -2.68
N ILE A 121 4.95 -0.11 -2.22
CA ILE A 121 4.36 -0.13 -0.88
C ILE A 121 5.37 -0.21 0.27
N VAL A 122 6.61 -0.64 -0.02
CA VAL A 122 7.70 -0.64 0.98
C VAL A 122 8.40 0.72 1.09
N THR A 123 8.14 1.65 0.15
CA THR A 123 8.62 3.03 0.24
C THR A 123 7.80 3.84 1.24
N THR A 124 8.36 4.97 1.72
CA THR A 124 7.63 5.87 2.62
C THR A 124 6.31 6.37 2.02
N ARG A 125 6.30 6.76 0.73
CA ARG A 125 5.09 7.26 0.05
C ARG A 125 4.04 6.17 -0.12
N GLY A 126 4.46 4.99 -0.59
CA GLY A 126 3.55 3.85 -0.76
C GLY A 126 2.97 3.37 0.57
N LEU A 127 3.76 3.32 1.64
CA LEU A 127 3.30 2.94 2.96
C LEU A 127 2.26 3.92 3.52
N GLN A 128 2.44 5.23 3.31
CA GLN A 128 1.44 6.24 3.68
C GLN A 128 0.11 6.00 2.96
N LYS A 129 0.14 5.78 1.64
CA LYS A 129 -1.07 5.46 0.86
C LYS A 129 -1.73 4.15 1.31
N MET A 130 -0.95 3.13 1.65
CA MET A 130 -1.49 1.86 2.17
C MET A 130 -2.15 2.00 3.54
N ASN A 131 -1.60 2.83 4.43
CA ASN A 131 -2.24 3.14 5.71
C ASN A 131 -3.58 3.86 5.50
N GLN A 132 -3.63 4.83 4.58
CA GLN A 132 -4.87 5.51 4.23
C GLN A 132 -5.92 4.52 3.69
N LYS A 133 -5.51 3.58 2.84
CA LYS A 133 -6.38 2.53 2.30
C LYS A 133 -6.90 1.60 3.40
N LYS A 134 -6.04 1.19 4.33
CA LYS A 134 -6.39 0.38 5.51
C LYS A 134 -7.43 1.09 6.37
N ASP A 135 -7.24 2.37 6.64
CA ASP A 135 -8.15 3.16 7.48
C ASP A 135 -9.49 3.39 6.78
N ASP A 136 -9.49 3.58 5.46
CA ASP A 136 -10.72 3.66 4.67
C ASP A 136 -11.52 2.36 4.70
N MET A 137 -10.83 1.24 4.50
CA MET A 137 -11.44 -0.09 4.54
C MET A 137 -12.00 -0.42 5.94
N ARG A 138 -11.28 -0.05 7.01
CA ARG A 138 -11.77 -0.13 8.39
C ARG A 138 -13.02 0.72 8.60
N ARG A 139 -13.05 1.96 8.10
CA ARG A 139 -14.24 2.83 8.18
C ARG A 139 -15.45 2.23 7.45
N ARG A 140 -15.24 1.65 6.26
CA ARG A 140 -16.30 0.96 5.49
C ARG A 140 -16.86 -0.25 6.24
N LEU A 141 -15.99 -1.07 6.82
CA LEU A 141 -16.40 -2.23 7.63
C LEU A 141 -17.19 -1.83 8.88
N ARG A 142 -16.72 -0.81 9.61
CA ARG A 142 -17.46 -0.26 10.77
C ARG A 142 -18.85 0.26 10.37
N LYS A 143 -18.99 0.89 9.20
CA LYS A 143 -20.29 1.35 8.67
C LYS A 143 -21.25 0.21 8.31
N MET A 144 -20.73 -0.99 8.11
CA MET A 144 -21.51 -2.20 7.82
C MET A 144 -21.79 -3.03 9.10
N ASP A 145 -21.55 -2.46 10.28
CA ASP A 145 -21.67 -3.15 11.58
C ASP A 145 -20.83 -4.44 11.70
N VAL A 146 -19.72 -4.51 10.96
CA VAL A 146 -18.75 -5.59 11.09
C VAL A 146 -17.76 -5.22 12.21
N GLU A 147 -17.78 -5.96 13.32
CA GLU A 147 -16.79 -5.79 14.39
C GLU A 147 -15.38 -6.10 13.88
N VAL A 148 -14.59 -5.05 13.68
CA VAL A 148 -13.16 -5.17 13.40
C VAL A 148 -12.46 -5.34 14.74
N GLY A 149 -12.06 -6.57 15.07
CA GLY A 149 -11.46 -6.95 16.36
C GLY A 149 -10.04 -6.42 16.61
N PHE A 150 -9.76 -5.18 16.22
CA PHE A 150 -8.51 -4.49 16.54
C PHE A 150 -8.79 -3.45 17.62
N ARG A 151 -8.04 -3.52 18.73
CA ARG A 151 -8.03 -2.47 19.74
C ARG A 151 -7.57 -1.18 19.05
N ASP A 152 -8.32 -0.11 19.27
CA ASP A 152 -7.87 1.22 18.87
C ASP A 152 -6.63 1.54 19.72
N ASP A 153 -5.44 1.44 19.14
CA ASP A 153 -4.18 1.84 19.80
C ASP A 153 -4.12 3.37 20.07
N ASN A 154 -5.18 4.10 19.71
CA ASN A 154 -5.42 5.49 20.10
C ASN A 154 -6.14 5.60 21.46
N MET A 155 -5.83 4.70 22.39
CA MET A 155 -6.07 4.95 23.81
C MET A 155 -4.79 5.61 24.33
N ASP A 156 -4.73 6.95 24.22
CA ASP A 156 -3.81 7.76 25.00
C ASP A 156 -4.18 7.60 26.49
N ASP A 157 -3.82 6.46 27.08
CA ASP A 157 -3.68 6.29 28.53
C ASP A 157 -2.37 6.98 28.96
N LEU A 158 -2.30 8.29 28.73
CA LEU A 158 -1.49 9.18 29.55
C LEU A 158 -2.34 9.53 30.77
N GLU A 159 -2.62 8.53 31.62
CA GLU A 159 -2.82 8.84 33.03
C GLU A 159 -1.44 9.30 33.55
N GLU A 160 -1.19 10.61 33.47
CA GLU A 160 -0.14 11.26 34.24
C GLU A 160 -0.32 10.83 35.69
N GLU A 161 0.60 9.98 36.15
CA GLU A 161 0.76 9.62 37.54
C GLU A 161 1.03 10.92 38.31
N SER A 162 -0.02 11.58 38.82
CA SER A 162 0.14 12.70 39.73
C SER A 162 0.70 12.13 41.04
N GLY A 163 2.02 12.11 41.15
CA GLY A 163 2.72 11.79 42.38
C GLY A 163 2.38 12.79 43.47
N ASP A 164 1.32 12.52 44.23
CA ASP A 164 1.09 13.16 45.53
C ASP A 164 2.07 12.55 46.53
N ALA A 165 3.32 13.04 46.49
CA ALA A 165 4.27 12.84 47.56
C ALA A 165 3.78 13.60 48.79
N ARG A 166 2.85 12.99 49.54
CA ARG A 166 2.48 13.45 50.87
C ARG A 166 3.71 13.32 51.76
N VAL A 167 4.47 14.41 51.86
CA VAL A 167 5.47 14.61 52.90
C VAL A 167 4.74 14.48 54.22
N THR A 168 4.92 13.34 54.87
CA THR A 168 4.41 13.14 56.23
C THR A 168 5.36 13.89 57.14
N VAL A 169 4.98 15.12 57.51
CA VAL A 169 5.69 15.89 58.53
C VAL A 169 5.54 15.13 59.85
N VAL A 170 6.58 14.42 60.25
CA VAL A 170 6.66 13.79 61.56
C VAL A 170 6.94 14.91 62.55
N GLN A 171 5.90 15.43 63.21
CA GLN A 171 6.07 16.38 64.31
C GLN A 171 6.60 15.63 65.53
N ASP A 172 7.74 16.05 66.06
CA ASP A 172 8.14 15.63 67.40
C ASP A 172 7.31 16.38 68.47
N ALA A 173 7.33 15.88 69.70
CA ALA A 173 6.54 16.41 70.82
C ALA A 173 6.92 17.83 71.26
N THR A 174 7.81 18.53 70.53
CA THR A 174 8.27 19.88 70.82
C THR A 174 7.95 20.91 69.73
N GLY A 175 7.35 20.48 68.61
CA GLY A 175 6.67 21.38 67.67
C GLY A 175 7.58 22.30 66.83
N GLN A 176 8.81 21.91 66.56
CA GLN A 176 9.71 22.66 65.65
C GLN A 176 10.04 21.84 64.40
N ASN A 177 9.82 22.41 63.21
CA ASN A 177 10.18 21.79 61.92
C ASN A 177 11.70 21.85 61.73
N ALA A 178 12.36 20.69 61.67
CA ALA A 178 13.74 20.60 61.19
C ALA A 178 13.77 20.67 59.66
N MET A 179 14.58 21.59 59.10
CA MET A 179 14.88 21.59 57.66
C MET A 179 15.86 20.45 57.37
N ALA A 180 15.48 19.57 56.46
CA ALA A 180 16.40 18.77 55.66
C ALA A 180 16.24 19.19 54.20
#